data_AF-A0A6G2QR88-F1
#
_entry.id   AF-A0A6G2QR88-F1
#
_cell.length_a   1.000
_cell.length_b   1.000
_cell.length_c   1.000
_cell.angle_alpha   90.00
_cell.angle_beta   90.00
_cell.angle_gamma   90.00
#
_symmetry.space_group_name_H-M   'P 1'
#
loop_
_entity.id
_entity.type
_entity.pdbx_description
1 polymer ?
#
loop_
_entity_poly.entity_id
_entity_poly.type
_entity_poly.pdbx_seq_one_letter_code
_entity_poly.pdbx_strand_id
1 'polypeptide(L)'
;DDAARAGRTVLPGEPPDSPVVQHLLPPAALALAELGHPDRALALVDRHTHDLAAWPDDARLRCLVAVARCAFAQGDLARVTATLDAIGRSDGPDDDLRRLQHALLRSRLLRLLGRPGEAVTLLRGASALPVRPDWLATPAWTLAQLAGALAEAGRPTEALQTLVEAQAARRTSPAHPQADDAVLLEHAVVLAHTGDRSGAACRALEAAQRAAARP
;
A
#
# COMPACT_ATOMS: atom_id res chain seq x y z
N ASP A 1 -13.84 -8.19 6.01
CA ASP A 1 -14.42 -9.04 7.07
C ASP A 1 -14.02 -10.50 7.09
N ASP A 2 -14.15 -11.25 6.00
CA ASP A 2 -13.88 -12.69 6.00
C ASP A 2 -12.46 -13.08 6.40
N ALA A 3 -11.45 -12.38 5.87
CA ALA A 3 -10.05 -12.62 6.24
C ALA A 3 -9.77 -12.31 7.72
N ALA A 4 -10.33 -11.23 8.27
CA ALA A 4 -10.18 -10.90 9.69
C ALA A 4 -10.89 -11.95 10.57
N ARG A 5 -12.07 -12.43 10.17
CA ARG A 5 -12.81 -13.49 10.86
C ARG A 5 -12.03 -14.81 10.83
N ALA A 6 -11.57 -15.25 9.65
CA ALA A 6 -10.77 -16.46 9.50
C ALA A 6 -9.47 -16.38 10.33
N GLY A 7 -8.80 -15.23 10.32
CA GLY A 7 -7.63 -14.98 11.16
C GLY A 7 -7.94 -15.14 12.65
N ARG A 8 -9.04 -14.54 13.14
CA ARG A 8 -9.46 -14.67 14.55
C ARG A 8 -9.84 -16.09 14.94
N THR A 9 -10.37 -16.90 14.03
CA THR A 9 -10.79 -18.28 14.35
C THR A 9 -9.65 -19.29 14.26
N VAL A 10 -8.74 -19.13 13.28
CA VAL A 10 -7.71 -20.13 12.98
C VAL A 10 -6.39 -19.82 13.68
N LEU A 11 -5.89 -18.58 13.60
CA LEU A 11 -4.54 -18.24 14.07
C LEU A 11 -4.30 -18.54 15.57
N PRO A 12 -5.25 -18.36 16.51
CA PRO A 12 -4.98 -18.65 17.92
C PRO A 12 -4.59 -20.10 18.23
N GLY A 13 -4.99 -21.05 17.39
CA GLY A 13 -4.66 -22.47 17.54
C GLY A 13 -3.39 -22.91 16.79
N GLU A 14 -2.81 -22.02 15.99
CA GLU A 14 -1.66 -22.34 15.15
C GLU A 14 -0.34 -21.97 15.83
N PRO A 15 0.70 -22.82 15.74
CA PRO A 15 2.01 -22.46 16.22
C PRO A 15 2.56 -21.27 15.41
N PRO A 16 3.36 -20.38 16.02
CA PRO A 16 4.02 -19.31 15.29
C PRO A 16 4.85 -19.84 14.12
N ASP A 17 4.99 -19.02 13.08
CA ASP A 17 5.74 -19.35 11.86
C ASP A 17 5.22 -20.57 11.06
N SER A 18 4.10 -21.19 11.45
CA SER A 18 3.52 -22.33 10.72
C SER A 18 3.12 -21.93 9.29
N PRO A 19 3.09 -22.87 8.32
CA PRO A 19 2.63 -22.57 6.96
C PRO A 19 1.23 -21.94 6.91
N VAL A 20 0.35 -22.31 7.86
CA VAL A 20 -0.99 -21.73 7.99
C VAL A 20 -0.89 -20.26 8.42
N VAL A 21 -0.06 -19.96 9.42
CA VAL A 21 0.23 -18.58 9.84
C VAL A 21 0.81 -17.77 8.68
N GLN A 22 1.81 -18.30 7.97
CA GLN A 22 2.46 -17.64 6.84
C GLN A 22 1.46 -17.24 5.74
N HIS A 23 0.41 -18.03 5.55
CA HIS A 23 -0.62 -17.77 4.55
C HIS A 23 -1.72 -16.82 5.05
N LEU A 24 -2.22 -17.02 6.27
CA LEU A 24 -3.40 -16.32 6.79
C LEU A 24 -3.07 -15.02 7.52
N LEU A 25 -1.87 -14.88 8.10
CA LEU A 25 -1.51 -13.74 8.92
C LEU A 25 -1.51 -12.42 8.12
N PRO A 26 -0.84 -12.30 6.95
CA PRO A 26 -0.82 -11.03 6.22
C PRO A 26 -2.22 -10.49 5.83
N PRO A 27 -3.12 -11.28 5.21
CA PRO A 27 -4.46 -10.78 4.88
C PRO A 27 -5.33 -10.53 6.12
N ALA A 28 -5.17 -11.28 7.21
CA ALA A 28 -5.89 -11.02 8.45
C ALA A 28 -5.46 -9.70 9.10
N ALA A 29 -4.14 -9.43 9.16
CA ALA A 29 -3.60 -8.18 9.67
C ALA A 29 -4.06 -6.97 8.84
N LEU A 30 -3.97 -7.07 7.50
CA LEU A 30 -4.47 -6.02 6.62
C LEU A 30 -5.96 -5.77 6.82
N ALA A 31 -6.77 -6.81 6.91
CA ALA A 31 -8.21 -6.66 7.16
C ALA A 31 -8.51 -6.00 8.52
N LEU A 32 -7.73 -6.29 9.57
CA LEU A 32 -7.87 -5.61 10.87
C LEU A 32 -7.50 -4.13 10.78
N ALA A 33 -6.44 -3.78 10.05
CA ALA A 33 -6.03 -2.39 9.87
C ALA A 33 -7.07 -1.59 9.06
N GLU A 34 -7.63 -2.16 8.00
CA GLU A 34 -8.71 -1.54 7.21
C GLU A 34 -10.00 -1.35 8.03
N LEU A 35 -10.23 -2.18 9.04
CA LEU A 35 -11.32 -2.01 10.03
C LEU A 35 -11.01 -0.98 11.13
N GLY A 36 -9.90 -0.24 11.01
CA GLY A 36 -9.52 0.79 11.99
C GLY A 36 -8.87 0.24 13.25
N HIS A 37 -8.32 -0.98 13.20
CA HIS A 37 -7.60 -1.60 14.32
C HIS A 37 -6.13 -1.93 13.98
N PRO A 38 -5.31 -0.94 13.57
CA PRO A 38 -3.93 -1.19 13.16
C PRO A 38 -3.04 -1.65 14.32
N ASP A 39 -3.33 -1.22 15.56
CA ASP A 39 -2.68 -1.68 16.79
C ASP A 39 -2.86 -3.19 17.00
N ARG A 40 -4.09 -3.67 16.85
CA ARG A 40 -4.42 -5.09 16.95
C ARG A 40 -3.83 -5.89 15.80
N ALA A 41 -3.78 -5.31 14.60
CA ALA A 41 -3.14 -5.94 13.45
C ALA A 41 -1.65 -6.17 13.69
N LEU A 42 -0.92 -5.16 14.20
CA LEU A 42 0.50 -5.29 14.51
C LEU A 42 0.75 -6.25 15.68
N ALA A 43 -0.06 -6.18 16.74
CA ALA A 43 0.03 -7.13 17.85
C ALA A 43 -0.24 -8.59 17.42
N LEU A 44 -1.13 -8.80 16.44
CA LEU A 44 -1.37 -10.11 15.85
C LEU A 44 -0.13 -10.61 15.10
N VAL A 45 0.53 -9.73 14.33
CA VAL A 45 1.79 -10.09 13.66
C VAL A 45 2.87 -10.46 14.66
N ASP A 46 3.09 -9.62 15.68
CA ASP A 46 4.14 -9.82 16.67
C ASP A 46 3.96 -11.13 17.46
N ARG A 47 2.72 -11.57 17.67
CA ARG A 47 2.42 -12.84 18.34
C ARG A 47 2.79 -14.07 17.51
N HIS A 48 2.63 -13.98 16.19
CA HIS A 48 2.67 -15.15 15.30
C HIS A 48 3.94 -15.22 14.43
N THR A 49 4.80 -14.21 14.52
CA THR A 49 6.06 -14.14 13.78
C THR A 49 7.23 -14.12 14.75
N HIS A 50 7.94 -15.25 14.89
CA HIS A 50 9.14 -15.33 15.75
C HIS A 50 10.43 -15.26 14.93
N ASP A 51 10.48 -15.98 13.81
CA ASP A 51 11.59 -15.92 12.85
C ASP A 51 11.09 -15.62 11.43
N LEU A 52 10.80 -14.35 11.16
CA LEU A 52 10.39 -13.90 9.83
C LEU A 52 11.47 -14.13 8.76
N ALA A 53 12.75 -14.20 9.15
CA ALA A 53 13.84 -14.37 8.21
C ALA A 53 13.87 -15.79 7.64
N ALA A 54 13.39 -16.78 8.40
CA ALA A 54 13.25 -18.17 7.97
C ALA A 54 12.02 -18.45 7.11
N TRP A 55 11.10 -17.49 6.96
CA TRP A 55 9.93 -17.65 6.11
C TRP A 55 10.32 -17.70 4.63
N PRO A 56 9.58 -18.46 3.78
CA PRO A 56 9.72 -18.37 2.33
C PRO A 56 9.59 -16.93 1.83
N ASP A 57 10.39 -16.55 0.83
CA ASP A 57 10.50 -15.15 0.37
C ASP A 57 9.17 -14.49 0.02
N ASP A 58 8.25 -15.22 -0.61
CA ASP A 58 6.90 -14.73 -0.95
C ASP A 58 6.00 -14.49 0.27
N ALA A 59 6.08 -15.39 1.26
CA ALA A 59 5.33 -15.25 2.51
C ALA A 59 5.91 -14.10 3.35
N ARG A 60 7.24 -14.03 3.42
CA ARG A 60 7.97 -12.95 4.08
C ARG A 60 7.63 -11.59 3.46
N LEU A 61 7.68 -11.47 2.14
CA LEU A 61 7.35 -10.21 1.45
C LEU A 61 5.91 -9.76 1.75
N ARG A 62 4.93 -10.67 1.64
CA ARG A 62 3.53 -10.37 1.96
C ARG A 62 3.35 -9.91 3.40
N CYS A 63 4.03 -10.56 4.35
CA CYS A 63 4.01 -10.17 5.75
C CYS A 63 4.63 -8.78 5.97
N LEU A 64 5.81 -8.51 5.39
CA LEU A 64 6.46 -7.20 5.50
C LEU A 64 5.60 -6.07 4.89
N VAL A 65 4.96 -6.31 3.73
CA VAL A 65 4.03 -5.35 3.12
C VAL A 65 2.84 -5.09 4.04
N ALA A 66 2.27 -6.13 4.65
CA ALA A 66 1.19 -6.00 5.63
C ALA A 66 1.62 -5.17 6.85
N VAL A 67 2.79 -5.48 7.43
CA VAL A 67 3.36 -4.74 8.56
C VAL A 67 3.56 -3.27 8.22
N ALA A 68 4.18 -2.96 7.07
CA ALA A 68 4.40 -1.58 6.66
C ALA A 68 3.09 -0.79 6.53
N ARG A 69 2.05 -1.38 5.92
CA ARG A 69 0.74 -0.74 5.76
C ARG A 69 0.03 -0.54 7.11
N CYS A 70 0.08 -1.53 8.00
CA CYS A 70 -0.48 -1.40 9.35
C CYS A 70 0.27 -0.33 10.17
N ALA A 71 1.60 -0.29 10.07
CA ALA A 71 2.42 0.71 10.74
C ALA A 71 2.15 2.14 10.20
N PHE A 72 1.94 2.29 8.88
CA PHE A 72 1.47 3.57 8.31
C PHE A 72 0.11 3.98 8.90
N ALA A 73 -0.84 3.05 9.00
CA ALA A 73 -2.16 3.33 9.57
C ALA A 73 -2.10 3.69 11.07
N GLN A 74 -1.14 3.13 11.81
CA GLN A 74 -0.89 3.48 13.21
C GLN A 74 -0.08 4.78 13.38
N GLY A 75 0.63 5.24 12.34
CA GLY A 75 1.57 6.36 12.42
C GLY A 75 2.94 6.00 13.00
N ASP A 76 3.29 4.71 13.07
CA ASP A 76 4.59 4.23 13.57
C ASP A 76 5.67 4.30 12.46
N LEU A 77 6.22 5.49 12.24
CA LEU A 77 7.22 5.72 11.20
C LEU A 77 8.55 4.98 11.43
N ALA A 78 8.89 4.68 12.69
CA ALA A 78 10.09 3.91 13.01
C ALA A 78 9.95 2.47 12.50
N ARG A 79 8.79 1.84 12.78
CA ARG A 79 8.48 0.50 12.27
C ARG A 79 8.33 0.49 10.76
N VAL A 80 7.72 1.51 10.14
CA VAL A 80 7.69 1.65 8.68
C VAL A 80 9.11 1.63 8.10
N THR A 81 10.02 2.43 8.67
CA THR A 81 11.41 2.53 8.17
C THR A 81 12.15 1.21 8.29
N ALA A 82 12.09 0.57 9.47
CA ALA A 82 12.71 -0.74 9.68
C ALA A 82 12.16 -1.80 8.72
N THR A 83 10.85 -1.79 8.48
CA THR A 83 10.19 -2.74 7.57
C THR A 83 10.61 -2.51 6.11
N LEU A 84 10.69 -1.25 5.67
CA LEU A 84 11.15 -0.90 4.33
C LEU A 84 12.60 -1.33 4.09
N ASP A 85 13.48 -1.10 5.07
CA ASP A 85 14.86 -1.57 4.98
C ASP A 85 14.92 -3.10 4.88
N ALA A 86 14.08 -3.82 5.64
CA ALA A 86 14.00 -5.27 5.57
C ALA A 86 13.49 -5.79 4.21
N ILE A 87 12.59 -5.05 3.54
CA ILE A 87 12.16 -5.35 2.17
C ILE A 87 13.30 -5.10 1.18
N GLY A 88 14.05 -4.01 1.35
CA GLY A 88 15.12 -3.57 0.45
C GLY A 88 16.42 -4.37 0.53
N ARG A 89 16.72 -5.03 1.65
CA ARG A 89 17.95 -5.83 1.88
C ARG A 89 17.96 -7.24 1.26
N SER A 90 16.95 -7.60 0.46
CA SER A 90 16.81 -8.97 -0.07
C SER A 90 17.46 -9.08 -1.45
N ASP A 91 18.64 -9.71 -1.53
CA ASP A 91 19.48 -9.82 -2.75
C ASP A 91 19.06 -10.94 -3.72
N GLY A 92 17.75 -11.21 -3.82
CA GLY A 92 17.22 -12.14 -4.82
C GLY A 92 17.28 -11.52 -6.22
N PRO A 93 17.71 -12.24 -7.26
CA PRO A 93 17.74 -11.71 -8.63
C PRO A 93 16.31 -11.37 -9.09
N ASP A 94 16.08 -10.08 -9.37
CA ASP A 94 14.89 -9.48 -10.02
C ASP A 94 13.52 -10.02 -9.57
N ASP A 95 13.12 -9.66 -8.35
CA ASP A 95 11.71 -9.70 -7.91
C ASP A 95 11.05 -8.33 -8.18
N ASP A 96 10.58 -8.13 -9.42
CA ASP A 96 9.92 -6.88 -9.84
C ASP A 96 8.73 -6.51 -8.94
N LEU A 97 8.01 -7.51 -8.40
CA LEU A 97 6.92 -7.28 -7.46
C LEU A 97 7.45 -6.67 -6.16
N ARG A 98 8.53 -7.21 -5.59
CA ARG A 98 9.19 -6.63 -4.42
C ARG A 98 9.68 -5.22 -4.67
N ARG A 99 10.30 -4.96 -5.81
CA ARG A 99 10.77 -3.61 -6.19
C ARG A 99 9.60 -2.64 -6.30
N LEU A 100 8.49 -3.06 -6.90
CA LEU A 100 7.25 -2.30 -6.98
C LEU A 100 6.67 -2.00 -5.59
N GLN A 101 6.50 -3.02 -4.75
CA GLN A 101 5.96 -2.87 -3.39
C GLN A 101 6.85 -1.96 -2.53
N HIS A 102 8.17 -2.15 -2.59
CA HIS A 102 9.13 -1.28 -1.91
C HIS A 102 9.00 0.16 -2.39
N ALA A 103 8.97 0.41 -3.71
CA ALA A 103 8.85 1.75 -4.26
C ALA A 103 7.52 2.43 -3.88
N LEU A 104 6.40 1.70 -3.89
CA LEU A 104 5.08 2.21 -3.47
C LEU A 104 5.08 2.64 -2.00
N LEU A 105 5.61 1.80 -1.11
CA LEU A 105 5.63 2.10 0.33
C LEU A 105 6.69 3.15 0.68
N ARG A 106 7.88 3.09 0.07
CA ARG A 106 8.98 4.04 0.29
C ARG A 106 8.63 5.42 -0.24
N SER A 107 7.97 5.53 -1.39
CA SER A 107 7.51 6.81 -1.93
C SER A 107 6.51 7.50 -1.00
N ARG A 108 5.57 6.76 -0.41
CA ARG A 108 4.66 7.29 0.62
C ARG A 108 5.41 7.86 1.82
N LEU A 109 6.42 7.15 2.34
CA LEU A 109 7.25 7.67 3.43
C LEU A 109 8.02 8.94 3.02
N LEU A 110 8.61 8.96 1.82
CA LEU A 110 9.33 10.13 1.32
C LEU A 110 8.41 11.36 1.19
N ARG A 111 7.19 11.18 0.69
CA ARG A 111 6.17 12.25 0.61
C ARG A 111 5.84 12.80 2.00
N LEU A 112 5.59 11.94 2.99
CA LEU A 112 5.34 12.34 4.38
C LEU A 112 6.52 13.10 5.00
N LEU A 113 7.75 12.78 4.60
CA LEU A 113 8.97 13.46 5.05
C LEU A 113 9.29 14.73 4.24
N GLY A 114 8.40 15.18 3.36
CA GLY A 114 8.61 16.38 2.55
C GLY A 114 9.63 16.20 1.43
N ARG A 115 9.85 14.97 0.96
CA ARG A 115 10.80 14.61 -0.12
C ARG A 115 10.07 14.06 -1.36
N PRO A 116 9.06 14.76 -1.92
CA PRO A 116 8.25 14.24 -3.03
C PRO A 116 9.06 14.07 -4.33
N GLY A 117 10.13 14.86 -4.55
CA GLY A 117 11.00 14.68 -5.71
C GLY A 117 11.69 13.31 -5.77
N GLU A 118 12.10 12.77 -4.62
CA GLU A 118 12.67 11.42 -4.55
C GLU A 118 11.61 10.34 -4.70
N ALA A 119 10.39 10.59 -4.19
CA ALA A 119 9.24 9.72 -4.42
C ALA A 119 8.92 9.61 -5.92
N VAL A 120 8.97 10.71 -6.67
CA VAL A 120 8.78 10.73 -8.13
C VAL A 120 9.81 9.84 -8.83
N THR A 121 11.10 9.94 -8.45
CA THR A 121 12.17 9.11 -9.05
C THR A 121 11.91 7.62 -8.84
N LEU A 122 11.55 7.22 -7.61
CA LEU A 122 11.22 5.82 -7.31
C LEU A 122 10.00 5.32 -8.09
N LEU A 123 8.92 6.11 -8.12
CA LEU A 123 7.66 5.73 -8.76
C LEU A 123 7.78 5.64 -10.28
N ARG A 124 8.60 6.48 -10.92
CA ARG A 124 8.91 6.35 -12.35
C ARG A 124 9.58 5.03 -12.69
N GLY A 125 10.56 4.62 -11.89
CA GLY A 125 11.20 3.32 -12.05
C GLY A 125 10.21 2.17 -11.84
N ALA A 126 9.35 2.28 -10.83
CA ALA A 126 8.36 1.27 -10.48
C ALA A 126 7.26 1.10 -11.54
N SER A 127 6.77 2.19 -12.15
CA SER A 127 5.75 2.16 -13.20
C SER A 127 6.20 1.46 -14.49
N ALA A 128 7.51 1.27 -14.69
CA ALA A 128 8.08 0.58 -15.85
C ALA A 128 8.30 -0.92 -15.60
N LEU A 129 8.10 -1.43 -14.38
CA LEU A 129 8.36 -2.82 -14.04
C LEU A 129 7.27 -3.74 -14.63
N PRO A 130 7.64 -4.86 -15.28
CA PRO A 130 6.71 -5.83 -15.84
C PRO A 130 6.12 -6.76 -14.77
N VAL A 131 5.33 -6.20 -13.84
CA VAL A 131 4.70 -6.95 -12.74
C VAL A 131 3.29 -7.38 -13.13
N ARG A 132 2.95 -8.65 -12.87
CA ARG A 132 1.55 -9.10 -12.94
C ARG A 132 0.75 -8.36 -11.85
N PRO A 133 -0.34 -7.66 -12.20
CA PRO A 133 -1.13 -6.92 -11.22
C PRO A 133 -1.57 -7.83 -10.07
N ASP A 134 -1.33 -7.38 -8.85
CA ASP A 134 -1.99 -7.90 -7.65
C ASP A 134 -2.91 -6.83 -7.07
N TRP A 135 -3.69 -7.20 -6.05
CA TRP A 135 -4.66 -6.27 -5.45
C TRP A 135 -3.99 -5.16 -4.59
N LEU A 136 -2.68 -5.24 -4.33
CA LEU A 136 -1.89 -4.28 -3.54
C LEU A 136 -1.04 -3.33 -4.40
N ALA A 137 -0.88 -3.63 -5.68
CA ALA A 137 -0.03 -2.92 -6.63
C ALA A 137 -0.61 -2.96 -8.05
N THR A 138 -1.79 -2.35 -8.23
CA THR A 138 -2.40 -2.21 -9.56
C THR A 138 -1.71 -1.11 -10.37
N PRO A 139 -1.66 -1.20 -11.71
CA PRO A 139 -1.09 -0.15 -12.56
C PRO A 139 -1.74 1.23 -12.33
N ALA A 140 -3.06 1.25 -12.17
CA ALA A 140 -3.80 2.48 -11.88
C ALA A 140 -3.37 3.12 -10.54
N TRP A 141 -3.17 2.30 -9.51
CA TRP A 141 -2.72 2.76 -8.21
C TRP A 141 -1.29 3.31 -8.25
N THR A 142 -0.36 2.63 -8.93
CA THR A 142 1.02 3.09 -9.09
C THR A 142 1.10 4.43 -9.83
N LEU A 143 0.34 4.58 -10.92
CA LEU A 143 0.26 5.84 -11.65
C LEU A 143 -0.37 6.95 -10.82
N ALA A 144 -1.41 6.65 -10.03
CA ALA A 144 -2.04 7.65 -9.17
C ALA A 144 -1.08 8.14 -8.08
N GLN A 145 -0.32 7.24 -7.45
CA GLN A 145 0.75 7.60 -6.49
C GLN A 145 1.81 8.49 -7.14
N LEU A 146 2.21 8.19 -8.39
CA LEU A 146 3.13 9.03 -9.16
C LEU A 146 2.54 10.43 -9.41
N ALA A 147 1.26 10.52 -9.79
CA ALA A 147 0.57 11.79 -9.98
C ALA A 147 0.54 12.63 -8.70
N GLY A 148 0.21 12.02 -7.55
CA GLY A 148 0.24 12.69 -6.25
C GLY A 148 1.64 13.21 -5.89
N ALA A 149 2.67 12.38 -6.05
CA ALA A 149 4.06 12.78 -5.81
C ALA A 149 4.52 13.92 -6.74
N LEU A 150 4.12 13.90 -8.02
CA LEU A 150 4.40 14.98 -8.98
C LEU A 150 3.74 16.29 -8.55
N ALA A 151 2.49 16.23 -8.08
CA ALA A 151 1.75 17.40 -7.62
C ALA A 151 2.41 18.03 -6.39
N GLU A 152 2.77 17.21 -5.40
CA GLU A 152 3.51 17.64 -4.20
C GLU A 152 4.90 18.19 -4.53
N ALA A 153 5.55 17.67 -5.57
CA ALA A 153 6.83 18.17 -6.07
C ALA A 153 6.70 19.45 -6.92
N GLY A 154 5.52 20.06 -7.02
CA GLY A 154 5.30 21.30 -7.79
C GLY A 154 5.28 21.10 -9.31
N ARG A 155 4.90 19.91 -9.79
CA ARG A 155 4.81 19.56 -11.23
C ARG A 155 3.36 19.29 -11.64
N PRO A 156 2.46 20.30 -11.57
CA PRO A 156 1.01 20.11 -11.72
C PRO A 156 0.58 19.60 -13.11
N THR A 157 1.23 20.06 -14.18
CA THR A 157 0.88 19.63 -15.55
C THR A 157 1.15 18.13 -15.74
N GLU A 158 2.32 17.66 -15.31
CA GLU A 158 2.67 16.24 -15.38
C GLU A 158 1.75 15.41 -14.47
N ALA A 159 1.44 15.91 -13.26
CA ALA A 159 0.52 15.25 -12.35
C ALA A 159 -0.86 15.01 -12.98
N LEU A 160 -1.43 16.02 -13.65
CA LEU A 160 -2.72 15.89 -14.34
C LEU A 160 -2.66 14.90 -15.50
N GLN A 161 -1.59 14.91 -16.29
CA GLN A 161 -1.38 13.94 -17.38
C GLN A 161 -1.30 12.52 -16.84
N THR A 162 -0.46 12.27 -15.82
CA THR A 162 -0.33 10.96 -15.19
C THR A 162 -1.64 10.50 -14.53
N LEU A 163 -2.45 11.41 -13.99
CA LEU A 163 -3.76 11.06 -13.45
C LEU A 163 -4.73 10.59 -14.54
N VAL A 164 -4.69 11.18 -15.73
CA VAL A 164 -5.47 10.69 -16.89
C VAL A 164 -5.04 9.27 -17.28
N GLU A 165 -3.74 9.00 -17.28
CA GLU A 165 -3.20 7.65 -17.52
C GLU A 165 -3.67 6.65 -16.45
N ALA A 166 -3.64 7.04 -15.16
CA ALA A 166 -4.14 6.21 -14.07
C ALA A 166 -5.63 5.85 -14.26
N GLN A 167 -6.46 6.81 -14.69
CA GLN A 167 -7.88 6.56 -14.99
C GLN A 167 -8.07 5.65 -16.21
N ALA A 168 -7.22 5.77 -17.22
CA ALA A 168 -7.22 4.85 -18.36
C ALA A 168 -6.88 3.42 -17.93
N ALA A 169 -5.81 3.25 -17.14
CA ALA A 169 -5.40 1.95 -16.60
C ALA A 169 -6.47 1.33 -15.69
N ARG A 170 -7.21 2.15 -14.93
CA ARG A 170 -8.31 1.66 -14.08
C ARG A 170 -9.45 1.06 -14.91
N ARG A 171 -9.78 1.64 -16.07
CA ARG A 171 -10.86 1.15 -16.95
C ARG A 171 -10.55 -0.19 -17.60
N THR A 172 -9.27 -0.57 -17.70
CA THR A 172 -8.83 -1.82 -18.33
C THR A 172 -8.42 -2.90 -17.33
N SER A 173 -8.51 -2.61 -16.02
CA SER A 173 -8.14 -3.53 -14.94
C SER A 173 -9.37 -4.07 -14.21
N PRO A 174 -9.28 -5.27 -13.59
CA PRO A 174 -10.31 -5.72 -12.66
C PRO A 174 -10.56 -4.70 -11.55
N ALA A 175 -11.83 -4.59 -11.12
CA ALA A 175 -12.19 -3.70 -10.04
C ALA A 175 -11.57 -4.17 -8.71
N HIS A 176 -10.81 -3.30 -8.07
CA HIS A 176 -10.22 -3.52 -6.75
C HIS A 176 -10.67 -2.37 -5.85
N PRO A 177 -11.77 -2.52 -5.09
CA PRO A 177 -12.43 -1.40 -4.40
C PRO A 177 -11.50 -0.56 -3.53
N GLN A 178 -10.54 -1.18 -2.83
CA GLN A 178 -9.55 -0.46 -2.02
C GLN A 178 -8.55 0.32 -2.88
N ALA A 179 -8.07 -0.27 -3.98
CA ALA A 179 -7.17 0.42 -4.90
C ALA A 179 -7.89 1.59 -5.60
N ASP A 180 -9.17 1.43 -5.95
CA ASP A 180 -9.98 2.48 -6.55
C ASP A 180 -10.17 3.70 -5.63
N ASP A 181 -10.47 3.45 -4.35
CA ASP A 181 -10.57 4.53 -3.35
C ASP A 181 -9.25 5.24 -3.17
N ALA A 182 -8.18 4.46 -3.16
CA ALA A 182 -6.87 5.01 -2.98
C ALA A 182 -6.48 5.88 -4.22
N VAL A 183 -6.84 5.46 -5.44
CA VAL A 183 -6.73 6.31 -6.66
C VAL A 183 -7.55 7.60 -6.51
N LEU A 184 -8.75 7.55 -5.90
CA LEU A 184 -9.55 8.76 -5.64
C LEU A 184 -8.86 9.71 -4.64
N LEU A 185 -8.16 9.18 -3.63
CA LEU A 185 -7.40 10.00 -2.70
C LEU A 185 -6.22 10.70 -3.38
N GLU A 186 -5.48 10.01 -4.24
CA GLU A 186 -4.40 10.66 -5.01
C GLU A 186 -4.94 11.70 -6.00
N HIS A 187 -6.12 11.45 -6.59
CA HIS A 187 -6.82 12.46 -7.38
C HIS A 187 -7.12 13.71 -6.52
N ALA A 188 -7.60 13.53 -5.30
CA ALA A 188 -7.83 14.65 -4.39
C ALA A 188 -6.54 15.45 -4.10
N VAL A 189 -5.41 14.76 -3.89
CA VAL A 189 -4.08 15.39 -3.71
C VAL A 189 -3.73 16.24 -4.93
N VAL A 190 -3.83 15.68 -6.14
CA VAL A 190 -3.52 16.41 -7.38
C VAL A 190 -4.37 17.68 -7.49
N LEU A 191 -5.69 17.59 -7.25
CA LEU A 191 -6.59 18.75 -7.32
C LEU A 191 -6.25 19.82 -6.27
N ALA A 192 -5.89 19.41 -5.05
CA ALA A 192 -5.50 20.34 -3.99
C ALA A 192 -4.26 21.16 -4.38
N HIS A 193 -3.27 20.50 -4.99
CA HIS A 193 -2.02 21.13 -5.43
C HIS A 193 -2.15 21.94 -6.72
N THR A 194 -3.17 21.70 -7.55
CA THR A 194 -3.50 22.56 -8.70
C THR A 194 -4.42 23.73 -8.34
N GLY A 195 -4.89 23.80 -7.09
CA GLY A 195 -5.72 24.88 -6.57
C GLY A 195 -7.23 24.61 -6.58
N ASP A 196 -7.69 23.48 -7.12
CA ASP A 196 -9.09 23.05 -7.08
C ASP A 196 -9.42 22.38 -5.74
N ARG A 197 -9.52 23.20 -4.69
CA ARG A 197 -9.80 22.75 -3.32
C ARG A 197 -11.18 22.10 -3.19
N SER A 198 -12.18 22.62 -3.93
CA SER A 198 -13.54 22.08 -3.90
C SER A 198 -13.59 20.70 -4.54
N GLY A 199 -12.97 20.54 -5.72
CA GLY A 199 -12.83 19.24 -6.36
C GLY A 199 -12.06 18.25 -5.50
N ALA A 200 -10.97 18.68 -4.86
CA ALA A 200 -10.21 17.85 -3.93
C ALA A 200 -11.08 17.34 -2.76
N ALA A 201 -11.83 18.23 -2.11
CA ALA A 201 -12.73 17.88 -1.02
C ALA A 201 -13.82 16.88 -1.47
N CYS A 202 -14.41 17.11 -2.66
CA CYS A 202 -15.40 16.19 -3.22
C CYS A 202 -14.81 14.79 -3.44
N ARG A 203 -13.60 14.67 -3.99
CA ARG A 203 -12.94 13.38 -4.21
C ARG A 203 -12.57 12.66 -2.92
N ALA A 204 -12.07 13.39 -1.93
CA ALA A 204 -11.77 12.84 -0.62
C ALA A 204 -13.05 12.33 0.08
N LEU A 205 -14.14 13.10 0.01
CA LEU A 205 -15.44 12.71 0.57
C LEU A 205 -16.02 11.47 -0.14
N GLU A 206 -15.93 11.42 -1.47
CA GLU A 206 -16.34 10.25 -2.26
C GLU A 206 -15.61 8.98 -1.80
N ALA A 207 -14.29 9.05 -1.61
CA ALA A 207 -13.50 7.93 -1.11
C ALA A 207 -13.93 7.51 0.31
N ALA A 208 -14.14 8.48 1.21
CA ALA A 208 -14.58 8.20 2.58
C ALA A 208 -15.98 7.56 2.63
N GLN A 209 -16.92 8.05 1.82
CA GLN A 209 -18.28 7.50 1.73
C GLN A 209 -18.27 6.07 1.17
N ARG A 210 -17.46 5.81 0.15
CA ARG A 210 -17.27 4.45 -0.40
C ARG A 210 -16.70 3.50 0.64
N ALA A 211 -15.71 3.95 1.41
CA ALA A 211 -15.13 3.15 2.49
C ALA A 211 -16.15 2.85 3.60
N ALA A 212 -16.93 3.85 4.03
CA ALA A 212 -17.94 3.69 5.07
C ALA A 212 -19.13 2.81 4.64
N ALA A 213 -19.41 2.71 3.34
CA ALA A 213 -20.49 1.88 2.80
C ALA A 213 -20.09 0.40 2.63
N ARG A 214 -18.82 0.03 2.87
CA ARG A 214 -18.39 -1.37 2.81
C ARG A 214 -18.83 -2.12 4.07
N PRO A 215 -19.39 -3.34 3.92
CA PRO A 215 -19.78 -4.18 5.04
C PRO A 215 -18.58 -4.69 5.82
#